data_AF-A0A083ZV04-F1
#
_entry.id   AF-A0A083ZV04-F1
#
_cell.length_a   1.000
_cell.length_b   1.000
_cell.length_c   1.000
_cell.angle_alpha   90.00
_cell.angle_beta   90.00
_cell.angle_gamma   90.00
#
_symmetry.space_group_name_H-M   'P 1'
#
loop_
_entity.id
_entity.type
_entity.pdbx_description
1 polymer ?
#
loop_
_entity_poly.entity_id
_entity_poly.type
_entity_poly.pdbx_seq_one_letter_code
_entity_poly.pdbx_strand_id
1 'polypeptide(L)'
;MSKVTQYYRELVASLTERLKNGERDIDELVASAEKYLNEVEELTRHEVDQLVLAVRRDLEEFARSYEESREAFTDSVFMRVIKESLWQELADITDKTQLEWREVFKDVSHHGVYHSGEVVGLGNLVCEKCHYHLAFYTPEILPRCPKCGHDQFQRKPFEP
;
A
#
# COMPACT_ATOMS: atom_id res chain seq x y z
N MET A 1 -13.30 -14.58 -2.04
CA MET A 1 -12.11 -13.70 -1.96
C MET A 1 -11.01 -14.33 -2.78
N SER A 2 -10.19 -13.52 -3.47
CA SER A 2 -9.01 -14.04 -4.20
C SER A 2 -7.95 -14.50 -3.19
N LYS A 3 -7.21 -15.57 -3.50
CA LYS A 3 -6.04 -16.02 -2.71
C LYS A 3 -5.03 -14.89 -2.50
N VAL A 4 -4.84 -14.04 -3.50
CA VAL A 4 -3.98 -12.85 -3.44
C VAL A 4 -4.47 -11.86 -2.38
N THR A 5 -5.77 -11.61 -2.31
CA THR A 5 -6.36 -10.73 -1.29
C THR A 5 -6.21 -11.31 0.12
N GLN A 6 -6.27 -12.63 0.27
CA GLN A 6 -6.06 -13.30 1.55
C GLN A 6 -4.60 -13.14 2.02
N TYR A 7 -3.63 -13.54 1.20
CA TYR A 7 -2.21 -13.45 1.56
C TYR A 7 -1.76 -12.01 1.81
N TYR A 8 -2.31 -11.05 1.09
CA TYR A 8 -2.05 -9.64 1.36
C TYR A 8 -2.48 -9.24 2.78
N ARG A 9 -3.70 -9.64 3.20
CA ARG A 9 -4.21 -9.33 4.54
C ARG A 9 -3.36 -9.98 5.62
N GLU A 10 -2.96 -11.23 5.41
CA GLU A 10 -2.09 -11.96 6.33
C GLU A 10 -0.72 -11.29 6.47
N LEU A 11 -0.13 -10.83 5.36
CA LEU A 11 1.12 -10.07 5.39
C LEU A 11 0.98 -8.77 6.18
N VAL A 12 -0.02 -7.94 5.87
CA VAL A 12 -0.23 -6.67 6.57
C VAL A 12 -0.45 -6.89 8.06
N ALA A 13 -1.22 -7.91 8.45
CA ALA A 13 -1.43 -8.26 9.85
C ALA A 13 -0.13 -8.73 10.53
N SER A 14 0.65 -9.60 9.88
CA SER A 14 1.93 -10.08 10.40
C SER A 14 2.93 -8.93 10.61
N LEU A 15 3.03 -8.03 9.63
CA LEU A 15 3.89 -6.85 9.68
C LEU A 15 3.46 -5.90 10.80
N THR A 16 2.16 -5.65 10.91
CA THR A 16 1.58 -4.83 11.99
C THR A 16 1.93 -5.39 13.37
N GLU A 17 1.87 -6.71 13.55
CA GLU A 17 2.22 -7.35 14.83
C GLU A 17 3.72 -7.26 15.15
N ARG A 18 4.59 -7.44 14.15
CA ARG A 18 6.04 -7.29 14.33
C ARG A 18 6.44 -5.85 14.66
N LEU A 19 5.77 -4.88 14.05
CA LEU A 19 5.89 -3.47 14.40
C LEU A 19 5.43 -3.18 15.84
N LYS A 20 4.32 -3.80 16.31
CA LYS A 20 3.91 -3.73 17.74
C LYS A 20 5.00 -4.25 18.67
N ASN A 21 5.68 -5.32 18.26
CA ASN A 21 6.76 -5.96 19.02
C ASN A 21 8.09 -5.21 18.94
N GLY A 22 8.16 -4.09 18.21
CA GLY A 22 9.30 -3.18 18.20
C GLY A 22 10.31 -3.44 17.08
N GLU A 23 10.03 -4.34 16.14
CA GLU A 23 10.83 -4.48 14.92
C GLU A 23 10.65 -3.23 14.06
N ARG A 24 11.73 -2.75 13.42
CA ARG A 24 11.72 -1.46 12.68
C ARG A 24 12.35 -1.52 11.29
N ASP A 25 12.96 -2.64 10.92
CA ASP A 25 13.56 -2.84 9.61
C ASP A 25 12.50 -3.36 8.63
N ILE A 26 11.86 -2.45 7.90
CA ILE A 26 10.79 -2.82 6.95
C ILE A 26 11.32 -3.69 5.81
N ASP A 27 12.56 -3.50 5.38
CA ASP A 27 13.15 -4.33 4.33
C ASP A 27 13.33 -5.77 4.82
N GLU A 28 13.78 -5.97 6.06
CA GLU A 28 13.86 -7.31 6.68
C GLU A 28 12.46 -7.91 6.89
N LEU A 29 11.50 -7.10 7.35
CA LEU A 29 10.12 -7.53 7.52
C LEU A 29 9.51 -8.02 6.19
N VAL A 30 9.67 -7.25 5.11
CA VAL A 30 9.15 -7.58 3.77
C VAL A 30 9.91 -8.77 3.15
N ALA A 31 11.24 -8.84 3.30
CA ALA A 31 12.04 -9.96 2.78
C ALA A 31 11.67 -11.29 3.47
N SER A 32 11.36 -11.27 4.76
CA SER A 32 10.89 -12.47 5.47
C SER A 32 9.50 -12.92 5.01
N ALA A 33 8.61 -11.97 4.69
CA ALA A 33 7.30 -12.22 4.12
C ALA A 33 7.40 -12.83 2.72
N GLU A 34 8.31 -12.31 1.88
CA GLU A 34 8.61 -12.87 0.56
C GLU A 34 9.13 -14.31 0.67
N LYS A 35 10.04 -14.59 1.61
CA LYS A 35 10.54 -15.95 1.84
C LYS A 35 9.42 -16.91 2.23
N TYR A 36 8.55 -16.50 3.16
CA TYR A 36 7.40 -17.30 3.57
C TYR A 36 6.47 -17.62 2.38
N LEU A 37 6.15 -16.62 1.56
CA LEU A 37 5.25 -16.82 0.41
C LEU A 37 5.85 -17.68 -0.69
N ASN A 38 7.17 -17.64 -0.87
CA ASN A 38 7.87 -18.54 -1.80
C ASN A 38 7.86 -20.01 -1.33
N GLU A 39 7.67 -20.27 -0.03
CA GLU A 39 7.49 -21.62 0.52
C GLU A 39 6.05 -22.14 0.35
N VAL A 40 5.10 -21.27 0.02
CA VAL A 40 3.70 -21.62 -0.18
C VAL A 40 3.44 -21.95 -1.65
N GLU A 41 3.14 -23.21 -1.96
CA GLU A 41 2.89 -23.69 -3.33
C GLU A 41 1.58 -23.16 -3.98
N GLU A 42 0.76 -22.40 -3.24
CA GLU A 42 -0.52 -21.87 -3.72
C GLU A 42 -0.39 -20.60 -4.58
N LEU A 43 0.76 -19.91 -4.51
CA LEU A 43 1.05 -18.71 -5.30
C LEU A 43 2.15 -19.01 -6.31
N THR A 44 1.95 -18.51 -7.53
CA THR A 44 3.03 -18.47 -8.51
C THR A 44 4.08 -17.45 -8.09
N ARG A 45 5.33 -17.63 -8.51
CA ARG A 45 6.41 -16.68 -8.24
C ARG A 45 6.07 -15.24 -8.65
N HIS A 46 5.38 -15.08 -9.79
CA HIS A 46 4.91 -13.77 -10.23
C HIS A 46 3.85 -13.16 -9.30
N GLU A 47 2.91 -13.98 -8.78
CA GLU A 47 1.93 -13.51 -7.80
C GLU A 47 2.60 -13.11 -6.48
N VAL A 48 3.63 -13.86 -6.04
CA VAL A 48 4.43 -13.50 -4.85
C VAL A 48 5.13 -12.16 -5.07
N ASP A 49 5.85 -11.99 -6.19
CA ASP A 49 6.57 -10.75 -6.51
C ASP A 49 5.61 -9.55 -6.51
N GLN A 50 4.43 -9.69 -7.15
CA GLN A 50 3.42 -8.64 -7.19
C GLN A 50 2.86 -8.31 -5.80
N LEU A 51 2.62 -9.33 -4.97
CA LEU A 51 2.06 -9.15 -3.63
C LEU A 51 3.05 -8.44 -2.70
N VAL A 52 4.31 -8.86 -2.72
CA VAL A 52 5.40 -8.26 -1.92
C VAL A 52 5.61 -6.81 -2.34
N LEU A 53 5.66 -6.54 -3.64
CA LEU A 53 5.77 -5.17 -4.16
C LEU A 53 4.58 -4.29 -3.76
N ALA A 54 3.36 -4.84 -3.79
CA ALA A 54 2.16 -4.11 -3.40
C ALA A 54 2.18 -3.75 -1.90
N VAL A 55 2.49 -4.71 -1.02
CA VAL A 55 2.57 -4.48 0.42
C VAL A 55 3.65 -3.44 0.76
N ARG A 56 4.83 -3.53 0.14
CA ARG A 56 5.92 -2.57 0.36
C ARG A 56 5.52 -1.15 -0.03
N ARG A 57 4.92 -0.99 -1.22
CA ARG A 57 4.44 0.31 -1.72
C ARG A 57 3.32 0.91 -0.86
N ASP A 58 2.45 0.08 -0.32
CA ASP A 58 1.36 0.56 0.53
C ASP A 58 1.84 1.00 1.90
N LEU A 59 2.85 0.33 2.47
CA LEU A 59 3.51 0.79 3.69
C LEU A 59 4.22 2.13 3.49
N GLU A 60 4.93 2.28 2.37
CA GLU A 60 5.57 3.55 1.96
C GLU A 60 4.55 4.69 1.81
N GLU A 61 3.44 4.42 1.10
CA GLU A 61 2.37 5.40 0.88
C GLU A 61 1.69 5.79 2.20
N PHE A 62 1.43 4.79 3.05
CA PHE A 62 0.87 4.99 4.38
C PHE A 62 1.77 5.88 5.23
N ALA A 63 3.07 5.57 5.28
CA ALA A 63 4.07 6.33 6.01
C ALA A 63 4.09 7.82 5.62
N ARG A 64 4.15 8.09 4.31
CA ARG A 64 4.14 9.45 3.75
C ARG A 64 2.85 10.19 4.06
N SER A 65 1.70 9.58 3.75
CA SER A 65 0.40 10.23 3.89
C SER A 65 0.00 10.44 5.36
N TYR A 66 0.44 9.57 6.27
CA TYR A 66 0.21 9.71 7.71
C TYR A 66 0.94 10.93 8.30
N GLU A 67 2.15 11.23 7.83
CA GLU A 67 2.91 12.41 8.26
C GLU A 67 2.26 13.72 7.77
N GLU A 68 1.91 13.80 6.49
CA GLU A 68 1.24 14.97 5.89
C GLU A 68 -0.12 15.25 6.56
N SER A 69 -0.89 14.20 6.88
CA SER A 69 -2.18 14.33 7.54
C SER A 69 -2.11 14.60 9.05
N ARG A 70 -0.99 14.30 9.72
CA ARG A 70 -0.76 14.76 11.10
C ARG A 70 -0.63 16.29 11.18
N GLU A 71 0.01 16.90 10.18
CA GLU A 71 0.14 18.35 10.11
C GLU A 71 -1.16 19.03 9.63
N ALA A 72 -1.92 18.36 8.76
CA ALA A 72 -3.23 18.82 8.28
C ALA A 72 -4.39 18.36 9.20
N PHE A 73 -4.60 19.08 10.31
CA PHE A 73 -5.81 19.08 11.16
C PHE A 73 -6.70 17.80 11.10
N THR A 74 -6.25 16.70 11.72
CA THR A 74 -7.00 15.52 12.27
C THR A 74 -8.23 14.91 11.56
N ASP A 75 -8.67 15.43 10.42
CA ASP A 75 -9.92 15.11 9.72
C ASP A 75 -9.72 15.01 8.21
N SER A 76 -8.46 14.75 7.79
CA SER A 76 -8.12 14.51 6.40
C SER A 76 -8.92 13.31 5.86
N VAL A 77 -9.26 13.35 4.58
CA VAL A 77 -9.94 12.25 3.88
C VAL A 77 -9.14 10.95 4.02
N PHE A 78 -7.81 11.06 4.05
CA PHE A 78 -6.91 9.95 4.30
C PHE A 78 -7.15 9.30 5.67
N MET A 79 -7.22 10.07 6.76
CA MET A 79 -7.50 9.52 8.11
C MET A 79 -8.86 8.84 8.21
N ARG A 80 -9.88 9.38 7.52
CA ARG A 80 -11.21 8.75 7.47
C ARG A 80 -11.19 7.42 6.72
N VAL A 81 -10.47 7.35 5.61
CA VAL A 81 -10.30 6.11 4.83
C VAL A 81 -9.54 5.05 5.62
N ILE A 82 -8.47 5.44 6.32
CA ILE A 82 -7.67 4.50 7.12
C ILE A 82 -8.48 3.90 8.28
N LYS A 83 -9.29 4.71 8.96
CA LYS A 83 -10.16 4.27 10.07
C LYS A 83 -11.17 3.19 9.68
N GLU A 84 -11.51 3.08 8.40
CA GLU A 84 -12.43 2.03 7.90
C GLU A 84 -11.69 0.93 7.12
N SER A 85 -10.36 0.96 7.10
CA SER A 85 -9.51 0.03 6.34
C SER A 85 -8.80 -1.00 7.23
N LEU A 86 -8.18 -2.00 6.58
CA LEU A 86 -7.28 -2.96 7.21
C LEU A 86 -6.07 -2.33 7.92
N TRP A 87 -5.80 -1.04 7.66
CA TRP A 87 -4.66 -0.30 8.19
C TRP A 87 -4.95 0.47 9.48
N GLN A 88 -6.18 0.38 10.03
CA GLN A 88 -6.52 1.03 11.29
C GLN A 88 -5.60 0.58 12.43
N GLU A 89 -5.33 -0.73 12.54
CA GLU A 89 -4.43 -1.24 13.59
C GLU A 89 -3.02 -0.69 13.44
N LEU A 90 -2.54 -0.53 12.20
CA LEU A 90 -1.24 0.07 11.95
C LEU A 90 -1.22 1.53 12.41
N ALA A 91 -2.26 2.30 12.05
CA ALA A 91 -2.42 3.69 12.49
C ALA A 91 -2.42 3.84 14.01
N ASP A 92 -3.15 2.98 14.73
CA ASP A 92 -3.21 3.00 16.20
C ASP A 92 -1.84 2.76 16.87
N ILE A 93 -0.95 1.99 16.24
CA ILE A 93 0.44 1.80 16.71
C ILE A 93 1.25 3.07 16.47
N THR A 94 1.11 3.67 15.29
CA THR A 94 1.91 4.84 14.88
C THR A 94 1.66 6.05 15.79
N ASP A 95 0.42 6.25 16.24
CA ASP A 95 0.02 7.29 17.20
C ASP A 95 0.68 7.09 18.57
N LYS A 96 0.77 5.83 19.04
CA LYS A 96 1.35 5.48 20.34
C LYS A 96 2.87 5.42 20.36
N THR A 97 3.50 5.08 19.23
CA THR A 97 4.94 4.77 19.17
C THR A 97 5.80 5.90 18.61
N GLN A 98 5.22 7.06 18.26
CA GLN A 98 5.89 8.26 17.70
C GLN A 98 7.08 7.92 16.80
N LEU A 99 6.81 7.22 15.71
CA LEU A 99 7.83 6.86 14.74
C LEU A 99 8.04 7.99 13.74
N GLU A 100 9.29 8.40 13.52
CA GLU A 100 9.68 9.21 12.36
C GLU A 100 9.71 8.31 11.12
N TRP A 101 8.51 7.97 10.64
CA TRP A 101 8.25 7.19 9.43
C TRP A 101 9.05 7.69 8.21
N ARG A 102 9.40 8.99 8.21
CA ARG A 102 10.30 9.64 7.25
C ARG A 102 11.67 9.00 7.12
N GLU A 103 12.27 8.46 8.18
CA GLU A 103 13.59 7.82 8.10
C GLU A 103 13.53 6.41 7.52
N VAL A 104 12.42 5.71 7.73
CA VAL A 104 12.23 4.31 7.31
C VAL A 104 11.91 4.19 5.81
N PHE A 105 11.22 5.18 5.24
CA PHE A 105 10.74 5.13 3.85
C PHE A 105 11.34 6.22 2.94
N LYS A 106 12.41 6.86 3.40
CA LYS A 106 13.05 8.00 2.72
C LYS A 106 13.55 7.68 1.29
N ASP A 107 13.72 6.40 0.97
CA ASP A 107 14.34 5.96 -0.27
C ASP A 107 13.37 5.62 -1.41
N VAL A 108 12.05 5.70 -1.22
CA VAL A 108 11.12 5.15 -2.23
C VAL A 108 10.14 6.18 -2.78
N SER A 109 10.61 6.87 -3.82
CA SER A 109 9.80 7.73 -4.68
C SER A 109 9.62 7.06 -6.05
N HIS A 110 8.70 6.10 -6.17
CA HIS A 110 8.38 5.52 -7.47
C HIS A 110 7.55 6.49 -8.33
N HIS A 111 8.26 7.32 -9.11
CA HIS A 111 7.71 8.11 -10.21
C HIS A 111 7.47 7.21 -11.44
N GLY A 112 6.61 6.21 -11.30
CA GLY A 112 6.31 5.22 -12.36
C GLY A 112 4.93 5.44 -12.98
N VAL A 113 4.85 5.26 -14.31
CA VAL A 113 3.58 5.04 -15.01
C VAL A 113 3.09 3.62 -14.67
N TYR A 114 1.84 3.49 -14.23
CA TYR A 114 1.19 2.23 -13.92
C TYR A 114 0.44 1.69 -15.14
N HIS A 115 0.45 0.38 -15.32
CA HIS A 115 -0.19 -0.33 -16.44
C HIS A 115 -1.33 -1.24 -15.95
N SER A 116 -2.41 -1.30 -16.71
CA SER A 116 -3.50 -2.26 -16.43
C SER A 116 -2.98 -3.69 -16.34
N GLY A 117 -3.45 -4.43 -15.33
CA GLY A 117 -2.97 -5.76 -15.00
C GLY A 117 -1.96 -5.79 -13.85
N GLU A 118 -1.38 -4.66 -13.49
CA GLU A 118 -0.56 -4.55 -12.28
C GLU A 118 -1.41 -4.58 -11.01
N VAL A 119 -0.83 -5.09 -9.92
CA VAL A 119 -1.43 -4.95 -8.59
C VAL A 119 -1.19 -3.53 -8.09
N VAL A 120 -2.28 -2.83 -7.79
CA VAL A 120 -2.27 -1.49 -7.20
C VAL A 120 -2.88 -1.56 -5.82
N GLY A 121 -2.18 -0.99 -4.86
CA GLY A 121 -2.67 -0.84 -3.50
C GLY A 121 -3.32 0.52 -3.23
N LEU A 122 -3.42 0.91 -1.96
CA LEU A 122 -4.17 2.09 -1.51
C LEU A 122 -3.69 3.36 -2.21
N GLY A 123 -4.58 4.03 -2.94
CA GLY A 123 -4.18 5.21 -3.71
C GLY A 123 -5.22 5.71 -4.69
N ASN A 124 -5.00 6.95 -5.17
CA ASN A 124 -5.73 7.50 -6.31
C ASN A 124 -4.88 7.39 -7.56
N LEU A 125 -5.35 6.69 -8.59
CA LEU A 125 -4.74 6.65 -9.91
C LEU A 125 -5.54 7.51 -10.89
N VAL A 126 -4.83 8.17 -11.80
CA VAL A 126 -5.37 9.06 -12.82
C VAL A 126 -4.95 8.57 -14.18
N CYS A 127 -5.92 8.30 -15.05
CA CYS A 127 -5.65 7.88 -16.42
C CYS A 127 -4.91 8.97 -17.19
N GLU A 128 -3.78 8.64 -17.82
CA GLU A 128 -2.95 9.62 -18.55
C GLU A 128 -3.66 10.22 -19.78
N LYS A 129 -4.64 9.51 -20.34
CA LYS A 129 -5.34 9.92 -21.56
C LYS A 129 -6.58 10.78 -21.32
N CYS A 130 -7.40 10.42 -20.34
CA CYS A 130 -8.71 11.06 -20.13
C CYS A 130 -8.90 11.66 -18.74
N HIS A 131 -7.85 11.60 -17.91
CA HIS A 131 -7.81 12.10 -16.53
C HIS A 131 -8.93 11.57 -15.64
N TYR A 132 -9.44 10.37 -15.95
CA TYR A 132 -10.39 9.70 -15.09
C TYR A 132 -9.70 9.19 -13.82
N HIS A 133 -10.33 9.41 -12.67
CA HIS A 133 -9.81 9.04 -11.36
C HIS A 133 -10.32 7.67 -10.93
N LEU A 134 -9.43 6.84 -10.41
CA LEU A 134 -9.71 5.55 -9.80
C LEU A 134 -9.17 5.59 -8.37
N ALA A 135 -10.04 5.38 -7.39
CA ALA A 135 -9.65 5.24 -6.00
C ALA A 135 -9.58 3.75 -5.64
N PHE A 136 -8.44 3.32 -5.12
CA PHE A 136 -8.23 1.97 -4.62
C PHE A 136 -8.12 2.04 -3.10
N TYR A 137 -9.00 1.32 -2.41
CA TYR A 137 -9.05 1.25 -0.94
C TYR A 137 -8.52 -0.08 -0.40
N THR A 138 -8.44 -1.07 -1.29
CA THR A 138 -7.84 -2.38 -1.06
C THR A 138 -7.00 -2.76 -2.28
N PRO A 139 -6.02 -3.66 -2.12
CA PRO A 139 -5.21 -4.12 -3.24
C PRO A 139 -6.06 -4.85 -4.26
N GLU A 140 -5.98 -4.37 -5.48
CA GLU A 140 -6.76 -4.88 -6.59
C GLU A 140 -5.91 -4.85 -7.85
N ILE A 141 -6.33 -5.62 -8.86
CA ILE A 141 -5.72 -5.57 -10.18
C ILE A 141 -6.22 -4.30 -10.87
N LEU A 142 -5.31 -3.45 -11.32
CA LEU A 142 -5.62 -2.22 -12.04
C LEU A 142 -6.40 -2.54 -13.32
N PRO A 143 -7.69 -2.19 -13.43
CA PRO A 143 -8.44 -2.41 -14.65
C PRO A 143 -7.98 -1.44 -15.74
N ARG A 144 -8.42 -1.69 -16.98
CA ARG A 144 -8.39 -0.65 -18.02
C ARG A 144 -9.30 0.51 -17.63
N CYS A 145 -8.96 1.70 -18.09
CA CYS A 145 -9.70 2.90 -17.78
C CYS A 145 -11.18 2.72 -18.18
N PRO A 146 -12.14 2.80 -17.26
CA PRO A 146 -13.55 2.53 -17.55
C PRO A 146 -14.16 3.57 -18.50
N LYS A 147 -13.54 4.75 -18.62
CA LYS A 147 -14.01 5.84 -19.48
C LYS A 147 -13.47 5.76 -20.92
N CYS A 148 -12.23 5.31 -21.12
CA CYS A 148 -11.58 5.39 -22.44
C CYS A 148 -10.82 4.13 -22.88
N GLY A 149 -10.76 3.09 -22.04
CA GLY A 149 -10.08 1.83 -22.33
C GLY A 149 -8.54 1.88 -22.35
N HIS A 150 -7.95 3.03 -22.01
CA HIS A 150 -6.51 3.20 -21.89
C HIS A 150 -5.95 2.43 -20.68
N ASP A 151 -4.68 2.08 -20.75
CA ASP A 151 -4.00 1.19 -19.83
C ASP A 151 -2.95 1.88 -18.97
N GLN A 152 -2.62 3.15 -19.22
CA GLN A 152 -1.60 3.90 -18.47
C GLN A 152 -2.21 4.89 -17.48
N PHE A 153 -1.64 4.91 -16.27
CA PHE A 153 -2.10 5.72 -15.15
C PHE A 153 -0.92 6.32 -14.37
N GLN A 154 -1.16 7.48 -13.77
CA GLN A 154 -0.26 8.08 -12.79
C GLN A 154 -0.92 8.06 -11.41
N ARG A 155 -0.16 7.75 -10.36
CA ARG A 155 -0.67 7.90 -8.99
C ARG A 155 -0.66 9.37 -8.61
N LYS A 156 -1.81 9.86 -8.15
CA LYS A 156 -1.94 11.18 -7.54
C LYS A 156 -1.62 11.04 -6.04
N PRO A 157 -0.74 11.88 -5.47
CA PRO A 157 -0.59 11.99 -4.03
C PRO A 157 -1.95 12.26 -3.38
N PHE A 158 -2.17 11.74 -2.17
CA PHE A 158 -3.30 12.20 -1.36
C PHE A 158 -3.07 13.68 -1.05
N GLU A 159 -4.05 14.54 -1.35
CA GLU A 159 -3.95 15.94 -0.93
C GLU A 159 -4.23 16.03 0.58
N PRO A 160 -3.53 16.94 1.30
CA PRO A 160 -3.69 17.17 2.73
C PRO A 160 -5.10 17.65 3.11
#